data_AF-A0A7Y0R2W8-F1
#
_entry.id   AF-A0A7Y0R2W8-F1
#
_cell.length_a   1.000
_cell.length_b   1.000
_cell.length_c   1.000
_cell.angle_alpha   90.00
_cell.angle_beta   90.00
_cell.angle_gamma   90.00
#
_symmetry.space_group_name_H-M   'P 1'
#
loop_
_entity.id
_entity.type
_entity.pdbx_description
1 polymer ?
#
loop_
_entity_poly.entity_id
_entity_poly.type
_entity_poly.pdbx_seq_one_letter_code
_entity_poly.pdbx_strand_id
1 'polypeptide(L)'
;GAMYQNVQQELSGDLKSLNLPPQLLGLVENLSPDAGFNVSQSADENWNSVLGFQYAFNKDWEILMEAGFGERETLFFSLGRRF
;
A
#
# COMPACT_ATOMS: atom_id res chain seq x y z
N GLY A 1 20.38 2.88 -3.93
CA GLY A 1 19.72 2.45 -5.17
C GLY A 1 18.48 3.29 -5.39
N ALA A 2 17.67 2.95 -6.37
CA ALA A 2 16.35 3.55 -6.55
C ALA A 2 15.35 2.42 -6.82
N MET A 3 14.16 2.50 -6.21
CA MET A 3 13.13 1.49 -6.35
C MET A 3 11.98 2.08 -7.16
N TYR A 4 11.67 1.39 -8.26
CA TYR A 4 10.47 1.65 -9.03
C TYR A 4 9.29 0.95 -8.34
N GLN A 5 8.24 1.70 -8.00
CA GLN A 5 7.03 1.14 -7.42
C GLN A 5 5.82 1.62 -8.23
N ASN A 6 5.11 0.68 -8.84
CA ASN A 6 3.75 0.93 -9.33
C ASN A 6 2.78 0.34 -8.32
N VAL A 7 2.10 1.19 -7.56
CA VAL A 7 1.10 0.75 -6.58
C VAL A 7 -0.28 1.01 -7.17
N GLN A 8 -0.96 -0.08 -7.48
CA GLN A 8 -2.37 -0.06 -7.85
C GLN A 8 -3.18 -0.35 -6.58
N GLN A 9 -3.99 0.61 -6.16
CA GLN A 9 -4.94 0.44 -5.07
C GLN A 9 -6.35 0.36 -5.66
N GLU A 10 -7.04 -0.75 -5.41
CA GLU A 10 -8.46 -0.88 -5.70
C GLU A 10 -9.23 -0.81 -4.37
N LEU A 11 -10.08 0.20 -4.24
CA LEU A 11 -10.98 0.36 -3.11
C LEU A 11 -12.41 0.09 -3.58
N SER A 12 -12.96 -1.04 -3.17
CA SER A 12 -14.35 -1.39 -3.44
C SER A 12 -15.13 -1.57 -2.13
N GLY A 13 -16.41 -1.21 -2.13
CA GLY A 13 -17.25 -1.32 -0.95
C GLY A 13 -18.63 -0.73 -1.15
N ASP A 14 -19.47 -0.83 -0.13
CA ASP A 14 -20.87 -0.41 -0.22
C ASP A 14 -20.99 1.10 0.00
N LEU A 15 -21.76 1.80 -0.83
CA LEU A 15 -22.01 3.24 -0.68
C LEU A 15 -22.72 3.56 0.65
N LYS A 16 -23.47 2.62 1.22
CA LYS A 16 -24.13 2.75 2.53
C LYS A 16 -23.15 2.80 3.71
N SER A 17 -21.97 2.22 3.54
CA SER A 17 -20.90 2.20 4.54
C SER A 17 -20.08 3.49 4.57
N LEU A 18 -20.23 4.33 3.53
CA LEU A 18 -19.64 5.66 3.49
C LEU A 18 -20.48 6.61 4.35
N ASN A 19 -19.82 7.53 5.04
CA ASN A 19 -20.47 8.53 5.89
C ASN A 19 -21.10 9.65 5.04
N LEU A 20 -22.07 9.30 4.20
CA LEU A 20 -22.74 10.18 3.26
C LEU A 20 -23.72 11.13 3.96
N PRO A 21 -24.02 12.30 3.37
CA PRO A 21 -25.10 13.16 3.83
C PRO A 21 -26.44 12.40 3.92
N PRO A 22 -27.29 12.67 4.92
CA PRO A 22 -28.54 11.93 5.15
C PRO A 22 -29.49 11.90 3.95
N GLN A 23 -29.51 12.97 3.13
CA GLN A 23 -30.35 13.03 1.94
C GLN A 23 -29.89 12.05 0.85
N LEU A 24 -28.59 11.79 0.74
CA LEU A 24 -28.01 10.87 -0.25
C LEU A 24 -28.10 9.41 0.23
N LEU A 25 -27.91 9.16 1.53
CA LEU A 25 -28.06 7.83 2.13
C LEU A 25 -29.47 7.28 1.93
N GLY A 26 -30.50 8.10 2.17
CA GLY A 26 -31.90 7.72 1.93
C GLY A 26 -32.21 7.46 0.45
N LEU A 27 -31.56 8.14 -0.50
CA LEU A 27 -31.74 7.87 -1.93
C LEU A 27 -31.07 6.55 -2.34
N VAL A 28 -29.87 6.28 -1.85
CA VAL A 28 -29.14 5.02 -2.11
C VAL A 28 -29.90 3.82 -1.54
N GLU A 29 -30.40 3.92 -0.30
CA GLU A 29 -31.17 2.84 0.32
C GLU A 29 -32.47 2.50 -0.42
N ASN A 30 -33.17 3.52 -0.96
CA ASN A 30 -34.46 3.31 -1.62
C ASN A 30 -34.35 2.93 -3.10
N LEU A 31 -33.32 3.42 -3.82
CA LEU A 31 -33.21 3.22 -5.27
C LEU A 31 -32.24 2.11 -5.65
N SER A 32 -31.18 1.91 -4.85
CA SER A 32 -30.14 0.94 -5.17
C SER A 32 -29.48 0.45 -3.89
N PRO A 33 -30.16 -0.43 -3.13
CA PRO A 33 -29.69 -0.90 -1.84
C PRO A 33 -28.36 -1.66 -1.91
N ASP A 34 -27.97 -2.14 -3.09
CA ASP A 34 -26.72 -2.87 -3.34
C ASP A 34 -25.68 -2.00 -4.06
N ALA A 35 -25.86 -0.67 -4.08
CA ALA A 35 -24.94 0.21 -4.78
C ALA A 35 -23.57 0.24 -4.07
N GLY A 36 -22.56 -0.23 -4.78
CA GLY A 36 -21.17 -0.16 -4.37
C GLY A 36 -20.40 0.93 -5.12
N PHE A 37 -19.24 1.29 -4.58
CA PHE A 37 -18.23 2.04 -5.30
C PHE A 37 -17.07 1.12 -5.67
N ASN A 38 -16.41 1.42 -6.79
CA ASN A 38 -15.10 0.88 -7.11
C ASN A 38 -14.19 2.04 -7.52
N VAL A 39 -13.11 2.23 -6.77
CA VAL A 39 -12.12 3.27 -7.01
C VAL A 39 -10.79 2.57 -7.28
N SER A 40 -10.35 2.61 -8.53
CA SER A 40 -9.00 2.20 -8.91
C SER A 40 -8.11 3.44 -8.95
N GLN A 41 -7.17 3.53 -8.01
CA GLN A 41 -6.16 4.59 -7.98
C GLN A 41 -4.80 3.97 -8.30
N SER A 42 -4.19 4.40 -9.39
CA SER A 42 -2.78 4.13 -9.68
C SER A 42 -1.94 5.31 -9.17
N ALA A 43 -1.02 5.04 -8.25
CA ALA A 43 0.03 5.99 -7.91
C ALA A 43 1.27 5.63 -8.74
N ASP A 44 1.49 6.37 -9.82
CA ASP A 44 2.71 6.28 -10.64
C ASP A 44 3.84 7.07 -9.97
N GLU A 45 4.32 6.60 -8.81
CA GLU A 45 5.49 7.18 -8.14
C GLU A 45 6.76 6.49 -8.66
N ASN A 46 7.32 7.04 -9.75
CA ASN A 46 8.28 6.34 -10.58
C ASN A 46 9.65 6.04 -9.92
N TRP A 47 10.13 6.83 -8.95
CA TRP A 47 11.48 6.61 -8.40
C TRP A 47 11.59 7.06 -6.94
N ASN A 48 11.66 6.10 -6.02
CA ASN A 48 12.01 6.39 -4.63
C ASN A 48 13.51 6.13 -4.39
N SER A 49 14.23 7.05 -3.74
CA SER A 49 15.65 6.85 -3.42
C SER A 49 15.77 5.89 -2.26
N VAL A 50 16.66 4.90 -2.33
CA VAL A 50 16.71 3.85 -1.30
C VAL A 50 18.13 3.61 -0.82
N LEU A 51 18.30 3.53 0.50
CA LEU A 51 19.54 3.18 1.17
C LEU A 51 19.38 1.83 1.85
N GLY A 52 20.19 0.85 1.45
CA GLY A 52 20.20 -0.48 2.04
C GLY A 52 21.49 -0.76 2.79
N PHE A 53 21.39 -1.53 3.87
CA PHE A 53 22.51 -2.16 4.53
C PHE A 53 22.26 -3.66 4.67
N GLN A 54 23.30 -4.46 4.46
CA GLN A 54 23.27 -5.90 4.73
C GLN A 54 24.38 -6.26 5.71
N TYR A 55 24.09 -7.18 6.63
CA TYR A 55 25.05 -7.70 7.57
C TYR A 55 24.88 -9.21 7.73
N ALA A 56 25.96 -9.96 7.54
CA ALA A 56 25.99 -11.38 7.83
C ALA A 56 26.58 -11.57 9.22
N PHE A 57 25.76 -12.02 10.18
CA PHE A 57 26.23 -12.35 11.54
C PHE A 57 27.16 -13.56 11.49
N ASN A 58 26.74 -14.60 10.78
CA ASN A 58 27.42 -15.88 10.62
C ASN A 58 27.17 -16.41 9.20
N LYS A 59 27.84 -17.51 8.82
CA LYS A 59 27.59 -18.19 7.53
C LYS A 59 26.12 -18.57 7.31
N ASP A 60 25.41 -18.76 8.42
CA ASP A 60 24.04 -19.24 8.44
C ASP A 60 23.02 -18.13 8.66
N TRP A 61 23.44 -16.90 9.02
CA TRP A 61 22.52 -15.83 9.41
C TRP A 61 22.90 -14.50 8.77
N GLU A 62 21.95 -13.93 8.02
CA GLU A 62 22.05 -12.62 7.39
C GLU A 62 20.87 -11.73 7.76
N ILE A 63 21.13 -10.44 7.83
CA ILE A 63 20.11 -9.41 7.97
C ILE A 63 20.27 -8.41 6.83
N LEU A 64 19.15 -8.04 6.24
CA LEU A 64 19.05 -6.98 5.25
C LEU A 64 18.09 -5.94 5.79
N MET A 65 18.47 -4.67 5.71
CA MET A 65 17.56 -3.57 5.99
C MET A 65 17.67 -2.54 4.87
N GLU A 66 16.54 -1.95 4.51
CA GLU A 66 16.46 -1.01 3.42
C GLU A 66 15.47 0.11 3.78
N ALA A 67 15.90 1.36 3.63
CA ALA A 67 15.13 2.56 3.92
C ALA A 67 14.93 3.38 2.63
N GLY A 68 13.68 3.64 2.28
CA GLY A 68 13.28 4.49 1.16
C GLY A 68 13.02 5.93 1.60
N PHE A 69 13.59 6.87 0.85
CA PHE A 69 13.53 8.32 1.05
C PHE A 69 13.06 9.00 -0.25
N GLY A 70 12.03 9.85 -0.14
CA GLY A 70 11.40 10.54 -1.27
C GLY A 70 9.98 10.98 -0.93
N GLU A 71 9.03 10.88 -1.87
CA GLU A 71 7.60 11.13 -1.61
C GLU A 71 6.98 10.15 -0.62
N ARG A 72 7.55 8.94 -0.51
CA ARG A 72 7.17 7.93 0.46
C ARG A 72 8.35 7.49 1.31
N GLU A 73 8.19 7.59 2.63
CA GLU A 73 9.10 6.99 3.59
C GLU A 73 8.73 5.51 3.77
N THR A 74 9.64 4.61 3.41
CA THR A 74 9.43 3.16 3.55
C THR A 74 10.58 2.51 4.30
N LEU A 75 10.28 1.47 5.08
CA LEU A 75 11.28 0.69 5.80
C LEU A 75 11.03 -0.80 5.57
N PHE A 76 12.05 -1.50 5.08
CA PHE A 76 12.05 -2.93 4.84
C PHE A 76 13.15 -3.60 5.67
N PHE A 77 12.85 -4.76 6.24
CA PHE A 77 13.81 -5.58 6.97
C PHE A 77 13.60 -7.06 6.61
N SER A 78 14.70 -7.80 6.50
CA SER A 78 14.70 -9.24 6.25
C SER A 78 15.74 -9.93 7.10
N LEU A 79 15.41 -11.15 7.56
CA LEU A 79 16.31 -12.02 8.29
C LEU A 79 16.38 -13.35 7.54
N GLY A 80 17.55 -13.66 6.98
CA GLY A 80 17.81 -14.89 6.26
C GLY A 80 18.52 -15.91 7.15
N ARG A 81 18.10 -17.18 7.09
CA ARG A 81 18.84 -18.30 7.66
C ARG A 81 19.16 -19.33 6.59
N ARG A 82 20.44 -19.70 6.45
CA ARG A 82 20.92 -20.74 5.53
C ARG A 82 21.17 -22.04 6.30
N PHE A 83 20.80 -23.18 5.71
CA PHE A 83 20.98 -24.53 6.26
C PHE A 83 21.92 -25.34 5.37
#